data_AF-A0A9W7PNV1-F1
#
_entry.id   AF-A0A9W7PNV1-F1
#
_cell.length_a   1.000
_cell.length_b   1.000
_cell.length_c   1.000
_cell.angle_alpha   90.00
_cell.angle_beta   90.00
_cell.angle_gamma   90.00
#
_symmetry.space_group_name_H-M   'P 1'
#
loop_
_entity.id
_entity.type
_entity.pdbx_description
1 polymer ?
#
loop_
_entity_poly.entity_id
_entity_poly.type
_entity_poly.pdbx_seq_one_letter_code
_entity_poly.pdbx_strand_id
1 'polypeptide(L)'
;MDKQYLVTVAPIQGNHATKKKNSLSAADRKNIKVSPETLNKIKAICTMKDMKNYELIDEILDYYIANKLDAHEQSTLDDIVSIKK
;
A
#
# COMPACT_ATOMS: atom_id res chain seq x y z
N MET A 1 -5.83 33.34 44.95
CA MET A 1 -6.83 33.35 43.84
C MET A 1 -6.24 32.50 42.74
N ASP A 2 -6.29 31.20 42.97
CA ASP A 2 -5.54 30.18 42.24
C ASP A 2 -6.38 29.74 41.05
N LYS A 3 -5.99 30.19 39.86
CA LYS A 3 -6.68 29.83 38.63
C LYS A 3 -6.19 28.44 38.21
N GLN A 4 -7.02 27.44 38.46
CA GLN A 4 -6.83 26.10 37.92
C GLN A 4 -7.17 26.13 36.43
N TYR A 5 -6.14 26.00 35.58
CA TYR A 5 -6.33 25.86 34.14
C TYR A 5 -6.46 24.38 33.80
N LEU A 6 -7.65 23.99 33.34
CA LEU A 6 -7.94 22.63 32.92
C LEU A 6 -7.41 22.47 31.48
N VAL A 7 -6.20 21.93 31.34
CA VAL A 7 -5.58 21.64 30.04
C VAL A 7 -6.21 20.37 29.49
N THR A 8 -7.20 20.53 28.61
CA THR A 8 -7.76 19.42 27.84
C THR A 8 -6.83 19.12 26.66
N VAL A 9 -5.98 18.11 26.81
CA VAL A 9 -5.24 17.52 25.69
C VAL A 9 -6.20 16.68 24.84
N ALA A 10 -6.67 17.26 23.73
CA ALA A 10 -7.37 16.49 22.71
C ALA A 10 -6.37 15.54 22.02
N PRO A 11 -6.69 14.26 21.83
CA PRO A 11 -5.85 13.37 21.04
C PRO A 11 -5.81 13.91 19.62
N ILE A 12 -4.60 14.19 19.13
CA ILE A 12 -4.36 14.57 17.75
C ILE A 12 -4.63 13.32 16.92
N GLN A 13 -5.88 13.18 16.46
CA GLN A 13 -6.24 12.16 15.48
C GLN A 13 -5.57 12.57 14.18
N GLY A 14 -4.32 12.15 14.02
CA GLY A 14 -3.58 12.29 12.78
C GLY A 14 -4.44 11.65 11.70
N ASN A 15 -5.00 12.49 10.83
CA ASN A 15 -5.67 12.10 9.60
C ASN A 15 -4.61 11.47 8.67
N HIS A 16 -4.13 10.27 9.02
CA HIS A 16 -3.74 9.33 8.00
C HIS A 16 -5.04 9.03 7.28
N ALA A 17 -5.28 9.71 6.17
CA ALA A 17 -6.30 9.31 5.21
C ALA A 17 -6.09 7.82 5.01
N THR A 18 -6.97 7.02 5.61
CA THR A 18 -6.90 5.57 5.53
C THR A 18 -7.19 5.27 4.08
N LYS A 19 -6.13 5.13 3.28
CA LYS A 19 -6.23 4.63 1.92
C LYS A 19 -7.12 3.42 2.01
N LYS A 20 -8.26 3.50 1.33
CA LYS A 20 -9.32 2.49 1.35
C LYS A 20 -8.63 1.16 1.08
N LYS A 21 -8.51 0.31 2.10
CA LYS A 21 -7.82 -0.97 1.96
C LYS A 21 -8.59 -1.74 0.89
N ASN A 22 -7.96 -1.96 -0.26
CA ASN A 22 -8.52 -2.80 -1.31
C ASN A 22 -8.60 -4.20 -0.73
N SER A 23 -9.78 -4.53 -0.19
CA SER A 23 -10.03 -5.80 0.46
C SER A 23 -10.21 -6.85 -0.63
N LEU A 24 -9.09 -7.32 -1.20
CA LEU A 24 -9.11 -8.50 -2.05
C LEU A 24 -9.61 -9.69 -1.24
N SER A 25 -10.66 -10.35 -1.75
CA SER A 25 -11.15 -11.60 -1.20
C SER A 25 -10.02 -12.63 -1.21
N ALA A 26 -10.03 -13.56 -0.24
CA ALA A 26 -9.06 -14.65 -0.22
C ALA A 26 -9.08 -15.47 -1.53
N ALA A 27 -10.23 -15.53 -2.21
CA ALA A 27 -10.41 -16.23 -3.49
C ALA A 27 -9.68 -15.57 -4.67
N ASP A 28 -9.51 -14.24 -4.64
CA ASP A 28 -8.90 -13.48 -5.74
C ASP A 28 -7.37 -13.39 -5.60
N ARG A 29 -6.84 -13.74 -4.42
CA ARG A 29 -5.40 -13.71 -4.13
C ARG A 29 -4.68 -14.80 -4.91
N LYS A 30 -3.65 -14.42 -5.66
CA LYS A 30 -2.76 -15.34 -6.37
C LYS A 30 -1.44 -15.50 -5.62
N ASN A 31 -0.83 -16.67 -5.76
CA ASN A 31 0.52 -16.91 -5.24
C ASN A 31 1.56 -16.52 -6.29
N ILE A 32 2.66 -15.91 -5.83
CA ILE A 32 3.84 -15.61 -6.65
C ILE A 32 5.04 -16.21 -5.92
N LYS A 33 5.84 -17.00 -6.63
CA LYS A 33 7.10 -17.52 -6.11
C LYS A 33 8.17 -16.44 -6.26
N VAL A 34 8.83 -16.13 -5.16
CA VAL A 34 9.91 -15.12 -5.11
C VAL A 34 11.14 -15.72 -4.44
N SER A 35 12.28 -15.07 -4.66
CA SER A 35 13.51 -15.42 -3.96
C SER A 35 13.36 -15.23 -2.44
N PRO A 36 14.11 -15.97 -1.60
CA PRO A 36 14.05 -15.84 -0.15
C PRO A 36 14.46 -14.43 0.33
N GLU A 37 15.41 -13.80 -0.37
CA GLU A 37 15.85 -12.44 -0.06
C GLU A 37 14.73 -11.42 -0.31
N THR A 38 14.03 -11.53 -1.45
CA THR A 38 12.88 -10.68 -1.78
C THR A 38 11.76 -10.86 -0.75
N LEU A 39 11.46 -12.10 -0.36
CA LEU A 39 10.44 -12.38 0.65
C LEU A 39 10.76 -11.72 2.00
N ASN A 40 12.03 -11.76 2.42
CA ASN A 40 12.46 -11.13 3.67
C ASN A 40 12.31 -9.60 3.61
N LYS A 41 12.67 -8.98 2.48
CA LYS A 41 12.47 -7.53 2.27
C LYS A 41 10.99 -7.16 2.34
N ILE A 42 10.12 -7.92 1.66
CA ILE A 42 8.66 -7.70 1.70
C ILE A 42 8.15 -7.82 3.14
N LYS A 43 8.53 -8.87 3.88
CA LYS A 43 8.12 -9.06 5.27
C LYS A 43 8.57 -7.90 6.16
N ALA A 44 9.83 -7.49 6.06
CA ALA A 44 10.35 -6.38 6.86
C ALA A 44 9.57 -5.09 6.62
N ILE A 45 9.31 -4.74 5.35
CA ILE A 45 8.55 -3.53 5.00
C ILE A 45 7.08 -3.66 5.46
N CYS A 46 6.46 -4.83 5.30
CA CYS A 46 5.10 -5.09 5.80
C CYS A 46 5.00 -4.92 7.31
N THR A 47 5.99 -5.38 8.07
CA THR A 47 6.06 -5.16 9.53
C THR A 47 6.21 -3.68 9.87
N MET A 48 7.01 -2.93 9.12
CA MET A 48 7.21 -1.49 9.37
C MET A 48 5.98 -0.65 9.06
N LYS A 49 5.20 -1.03 8.04
CA LYS A 49 4.02 -0.27 7.56
C LYS A 49 2.68 -0.81 8.06
N ASP A 50 2.70 -1.86 8.89
CA ASP A 50 1.50 -2.58 9.38
C ASP A 50 0.50 -2.89 8.25
N MET A 51 1.02 -3.49 7.17
CA MET A 51 0.25 -3.79 5.96
C MET A 51 0.48 -5.21 5.47
N LYS A 52 -0.51 -5.78 4.78
CA LYS A 52 -0.41 -7.14 4.26
C LYS A 52 0.49 -7.19 3.03
N ASN A 53 1.11 -8.34 2.78
CA ASN A 53 2.04 -8.51 1.66
C ASN A 53 1.46 -8.10 0.30
N TYR A 54 0.19 -8.42 0.04
CA TYR A 54 -0.45 -8.06 -1.22
C TYR A 54 -0.72 -6.56 -1.33
N GLU A 55 -1.09 -5.89 -0.24
CA GLU A 55 -1.30 -4.43 -0.22
C GLU A 55 0.02 -3.69 -0.49
N LEU A 56 1.12 -4.18 0.06
CA LEU A 56 2.44 -3.61 -0.21
C LEU A 56 2.84 -3.78 -1.68
N ILE A 57 2.61 -4.97 -2.22
CA ILE A 57 2.92 -5.27 -3.63
C ILE A 57 2.09 -4.36 -4.55
N ASP A 58 0.80 -4.19 -4.28
CA ASP A 58 -0.08 -3.27 -5.03
C ASP A 58 0.44 -1.83 -4.97
N GLU A 59 0.76 -1.31 -3.77
CA GLU A 59 1.28 0.06 -3.64
C GLU A 59 2.62 0.28 -4.37
N ILE A 60 3.53 -0.69 -4.30
CA ILE A 60 4.83 -0.60 -4.97
C ILE A 60 4.64 -0.66 -6.49
N LEU A 61 3.74 -1.52 -6.98
CA LEU A 61 3.43 -1.63 -8.40
C LEU A 61 2.79 -0.34 -8.92
N ASP A 62 1.78 0.20 -8.23
CA ASP A 62 1.15 1.47 -8.59
C ASP A 62 2.18 2.61 -8.61
N TYR A 63 3.07 2.65 -7.61
CA TYR A 63 4.15 3.63 -7.56
C TYR A 63 5.11 3.47 -8.73
N TYR A 64 5.48 2.23 -9.09
CA TYR A 64 6.38 1.97 -10.20
C TYR A 64 5.74 2.38 -11.53
N ILE A 65 4.47 2.04 -11.76
CA ILE A 65 3.73 2.44 -12.96
C ILE A 65 3.67 3.97 -13.06
N ALA A 66 3.30 4.66 -11.98
CA ALA A 66 3.13 6.11 -11.99
C ALA A 66 4.45 6.90 -12.10
N ASN A 67 5.56 6.39 -11.54
CA ASN A 67 6.81 7.16 -11.42
C ASN A 67 7.94 6.67 -12.33
N LYS A 68 7.85 5.45 -12.88
CA LYS A 68 8.92 4.85 -13.68
C LYS A 68 8.53 4.50 -15.10
N LEU A 69 7.25 4.26 -15.39
CA LEU A 69 6.82 3.98 -16.77
C LEU A 69 6.49 5.28 -17.49
N ASP A 70 6.95 5.39 -18.73
CA ASP A 70 6.54 6.45 -19.65
C ASP A 70 5.13 6.18 -20.20
N ALA A 71 4.47 7.22 -20.73
CA ALA A 71 3.09 7.13 -21.21
C ALA A 71 2.86 6.01 -22.25
N HIS A 72 3.88 5.74 -23.09
CA HIS A 72 3.84 4.65 -24.05
C HIS A 72 3.88 3.26 -23.37
N GLU A 73 4.72 3.09 -22.35
CA GLU A 73 4.83 1.83 -21.60
C GLU A 73 3.58 1.59 -20.76
N GLN A 74 2.99 2.64 -20.19
CA GLN A 74 1.71 2.57 -19.48
C GLN A 74 0.57 2.13 -20.41
N SER A 75 0.49 2.71 -21.62
CA SER A 75 -0.50 2.31 -22.63
C SER A 75 -0.33 0.85 -23.05
N THR A 76 0.92 0.43 -23.29
CA THR A 76 1.23 -0.96 -23.65
C THR A 76 0.84 -1.93 -22.53
N LEU A 77 1.08 -1.54 -21.28
CA LEU A 77 0.69 -2.34 -20.11
C LEU A 77 -0.83 -2.47 -20.02
N ASP A 78 -1.57 -1.37 -20.19
CA ASP A 78 -3.04 -1.37 -20.16
C ASP A 78 -3.62 -2.24 -21.27
N ASP A 79 -3.08 -2.16 -22.49
CA ASP A 79 -3.48 -3.02 -23.60
C ASP A 79 -3.29 -4.50 -23.25
N ILE A 80 -2.12 -4.89 -22.72
CA ILE A 80 -1.84 -6.29 -22.35
C ILE A 80 -2.75 -6.79 -21.22
N VAL A 81 -3.02 -5.94 -20.22
CA VAL A 81 -3.89 -6.29 -19.09
C VAL A 81 -5.35 -6.37 -19.52
N SER A 82 -5.79 -5.46 -20.39
CA SER A 82 -7.16 -5.43 -20.93
C SER A 82 -7.42 -6.58 -21.90
N ILE A 83 -6.43 -7.04 -22.66
CA ILE A 83 -6.53 -8.24 -23.52
C ILE A 83 -6.79 -9.52 -22.70
N LYS A 84 -6.41 -9.53 -21.41
CA LYS A 84 -6.59 -10.68 -20.52
C LYS A 84 -7.94 -10.69 -19.76
N LYS A 85 -8.81 -9.71 -20.01
CA LYS A 85 -10.14 -9.60 -19.39
C LYS A 85 -11.22 -10.25 -20.24
#